data_AF-A0A2D5H7J2-F1
#
_entry.id   AF-A0A2D5H7J2-F1
#
_cell.length_a   1.000
_cell.length_b   1.000
_cell.length_c   1.000
_cell.angle_alpha   90.00
_cell.angle_beta   90.00
_cell.angle_gamma   90.00
#
_symmetry.space_group_name_H-M   'P 1'
#
loop_
_entity.id
_entity.type
_entity.pdbx_description
1 polymer ?
#
loop_
_entity_poly.entity_id
_entity_poly.type
_entity_poly.pdbx_seq_one_letter_code
_entity_poly.pdbx_strand_id
1 'polypeptide(L)' 'MDITLAASLLALLAVASMGAGIWLLLHLTALTAAFRGNADLVASPRQPRASRTQVLAALAIFNIGWIGSLVIWSIAIGA' A
#
# COMPACT_ATOMS: atom_id res chain seq x y z
N MET A 1 9.77 -13.84 -19.05
CA MET A 1 9.42 -12.40 -18.96
C MET A 1 10.55 -11.63 -19.59
N ASP A 2 10.27 -10.77 -20.54
CA ASP A 2 11.27 -9.87 -21.12
C ASP A 2 11.72 -8.84 -20.08
N ILE A 3 12.99 -8.44 -20.15
CA ILE A 3 13.61 -7.56 -19.15
C ILE A 3 12.92 -6.19 -19.10
N THR A 4 12.43 -5.71 -20.24
CA THR A 4 11.72 -4.43 -20.34
C THR A 4 10.36 -4.49 -19.64
N LEU A 5 9.56 -5.52 -19.90
CA LEU A 5 8.29 -5.74 -19.18
C LEU A 5 8.50 -5.89 -17.68
N ALA A 6 9.52 -6.64 -17.25
CA ALA A 6 9.86 -6.80 -15.84
C ALA A 6 10.14 -5.44 -15.17
N ALA A 7 10.98 -4.61 -15.81
CA ALA A 7 11.34 -3.30 -15.32
C ALA A 7 10.13 -2.34 -15.31
N SER A 8 9.31 -2.32 -16.37
CA SER A 8 8.12 -1.49 -16.44
C SER A 8 7.07 -1.87 -15.40
N LEU A 9 6.85 -3.18 -15.19
CA LEU A 9 5.90 -3.66 -14.18
C LEU A 9 6.38 -3.36 -12.77
N LEU A 10 7.67 -3.55 -12.49
CA LEU A 10 8.29 -3.19 -11.21
C LEU A 10 8.14 -1.68 -10.94
N ALA A 11 8.43 -0.84 -11.93
CA ALA A 11 8.26 0.61 -11.81
C ALA A 11 6.81 0.99 -11.51
N LEU A 12 5.84 0.39 -12.21
CA LEU A 12 4.41 0.65 -11.98
C LEU A 12 3.98 0.23 -10.58
N LEU A 13 4.37 -0.96 -10.12
CA LEU A 13 4.04 -1.48 -8.79
C LEU A 13 4.69 -0.64 -7.69
N ALA A 14 5.93 -0.20 -7.88
CA ALA A 14 6.61 0.70 -6.94
C ALA A 14 5.91 2.05 -6.84
N VAL A 15 5.54 2.67 -7.97
CA VAL A 15 4.81 3.95 -7.98
C VAL A 15 3.43 3.81 -7.35
N ALA A 16 2.70 2.73 -7.66
CA ALA A 16 1.39 2.46 -7.06
C ALA A 16 1.49 2.26 -5.54
N SER A 17 2.48 1.49 -5.09
CA SER A 17 2.75 1.28 -3.66
C SER A 17 3.08 2.60 -2.97
N MET A 18 3.99 3.38 -3.54
CA MET A 18 4.43 4.65 -2.96
C MET A 18 3.28 5.67 -2.90
N GLY A 19 2.48 5.77 -3.97
CA GLY A 19 1.29 6.62 -4.01
C GLY A 19 0.25 6.21 -2.95
N ALA A 20 -0.03 4.91 -2.82
CA ALA A 20 -0.94 4.39 -1.80
C ALA A 20 -0.41 4.62 -0.38
N GLY A 21 0.88 4.39 -0.16
CA GLY A 21 1.56 4.62 1.13
C GLY A 21 1.49 6.10 1.54
N ILE A 22 1.83 7.02 0.64
CA ILE A 22 1.70 8.47 0.88
C ILE A 22 0.25 8.83 1.20
N TRP A 23 -0.71 8.30 0.42
CA TRP A 23 -2.12 8.56 0.67
C TRP A 23 -2.57 8.07 2.05
N LEU A 24 -2.14 6.88 2.48
CA LEU A 24 -2.41 6.33 3.82
C LEU A 24 -1.83 7.21 4.93
N LEU A 25 -0.62 7.73 4.74
CA LEU A 25 0.03 8.66 5.68
C LEU A 25 -0.72 10.01 5.76
N LEU A 26 -1.25 10.50 4.64
CA LEU A 26 -2.10 11.69 4.65
C LEU A 26 -3.46 11.45 5.31
N HIS A 27 -3.91 10.20 5.37
CA HIS A 27 -5.19 9.78 5.93
C HIS A 27 -5.04 8.95 7.23
N LEU A 28 -4.01 9.20 8.04
CA LEU A 28 -3.75 8.45 9.28
C LEU A 28 -4.93 8.42 10.26
N THR A 29 -5.72 9.50 10.35
CA THR A 29 -6.94 9.50 11.18
C THR A 29 -7.94 8.44 10.71
N ALA A 30 -8.13 8.31 9.39
CA ALA A 30 -9.01 7.30 8.83
C ALA A 30 -8.41 5.89 8.95
N LEU A 31 -7.08 5.77 8.75
CA LEU A 31 -6.36 4.51 8.93
C LEU A 31 -6.51 3.97 10.36
N THR A 32 -6.15 4.78 11.36
CA THR A 32 -6.27 4.38 12.77
C THR A 32 -7.72 4.09 13.18
N ALA A 33 -8.69 4.86 12.65
CA ALA A 33 -10.10 4.59 12.89
C ALA A 33 -10.57 3.24 12.27
N ALA A 34 -10.06 2.86 11.10
CA ALA A 34 -10.41 1.61 10.43
C ALA A 34 -9.99 0.35 11.23
N PHE A 35 -8.99 0.51 12.11
CA PHE A 35 -8.43 -0.53 12.98
C PHE A 35 -8.74 -0.32 14.47
N ARG A 36 -9.69 0.58 14.81
CA ARG A 36 -10.07 0.85 16.20
C ARG A 36 -10.42 -0.46 16.92
N GLY A 37 -9.76 -0.71 18.05
CA GLY A 37 -9.96 -1.90 18.89
C GLY A 37 -9.37 -3.21 18.34
N ASN A 38 -8.75 -3.19 17.15
CA ASN A 38 -8.15 -4.37 16.52
C ASN A 38 -6.63 -4.25 16.33
N ALA A 39 -6.06 -3.09 16.62
CA ALA A 39 -4.63 -2.83 16.56
C ALA A 39 -4.22 -1.90 17.71
N ASP A 40 -2.94 -1.90 18.05
CA ASP A 40 -2.34 -0.96 19.01
C ASP A 40 -2.18 0.43 18.37
N LEU A 41 -3.31 1.04 18.02
CA LEU A 41 -3.41 2.32 17.36
C LEU A 41 -4.39 3.21 18.13
N VAL A 42 -3.91 4.36 18.58
CA VAL A 42 -4.76 5.39 19.21
C VAL A 42 -5.45 6.18 18.11
N ALA A 43 -6.70 5.85 17.85
CA ALA A 43 -7.52 6.58 16.88
C ALA A 43 -7.79 8.01 17.37
N SER A 44 -7.53 9.00 16.49
CA SER A 44 -7.78 10.41 16.81
C SER A 44 -9.26 10.65 17.16
N PRO A 45 -9.58 11.60 18.05
CA PRO A 45 -10.95 12.05 18.28
C PRO A 45 -11.57 12.75 17.07
N ARG A 46 -10.75 13.17 16.09
CA ARG A 46 -11.23 13.85 14.87
C ARG A 46 -12.00 12.86 13.98
N GLN A 47 -13.02 13.37 13.30
CA GLN A 47 -13.74 12.58 12.30
C GLN A 47 -12.81 12.18 11.13
N PRO A 48 -12.83 10.90 10.70
CA PRO A 48 -12.15 10.45 9.48
C PRO A 48 -12.61 11.21 8.24
N ARG A 49 -11.65 11.62 7.40
CA ARG A 49 -11.92 12.26 6.09
C ARG A 49 -12.07 11.26 4.95
N ALA A 50 -11.80 9.98 5.20
CA ALA A 50 -11.93 8.89 4.24
C ALA A 50 -12.70 7.73 4.87
N SER A 51 -13.40 6.98 4.03
CA SER A 51 -14.17 5.80 4.43
C SER A 51 -13.27 4.60 4.72
N ARG A 52 -13.77 3.65 5.52
CA ARG A 52 -13.07 2.39 5.80
C ARG A 52 -12.72 1.62 4.52
N THR A 53 -13.62 1.60 3.54
CA THR A 53 -13.39 0.93 2.25
C THR A 53 -12.22 1.56 1.47
N GLN A 54 -12.10 2.90 1.46
CA GLN A 54 -10.97 3.57 0.82
C GLN A 54 -9.64 3.23 1.51
N VAL A 55 -9.63 3.17 2.85
CA VAL A 55 -8.45 2.76 3.61
C VAL A 55 -8.04 1.33 3.26
N LEU A 56 -9.00 0.39 3.25
CA LEU A 56 -8.73 -1.01 2.91
C LEU A 56 -8.25 -1.16 1.45
N ALA A 57 -8.83 -0.41 0.52
CA ALA A 57 -8.38 -0.40 -0.88
C ALA A 57 -6.95 0.14 -1.01
N ALA A 58 -6.63 1.26 -0.36
CA ALA A 58 -5.27 1.81 -0.35
C ALA A 58 -4.28 0.84 0.30
N LEU A 59 -4.67 0.16 1.37
CA LEU A 59 -3.85 -0.86 2.03
C LEU A 59 -3.61 -2.07 1.12
N ALA A 60 -4.62 -2.51 0.37
CA ALA A 60 -4.49 -3.58 -0.61
C ALA A 60 -3.54 -3.17 -1.75
N ILE A 61 -3.68 -1.97 -2.31
CA ILE A 61 -2.80 -1.45 -3.37
C ILE A 61 -1.35 -1.34 -2.87
N PHE A 62 -1.15 -0.81 -1.66
CA PHE A 62 0.16 -0.74 -1.03
C PHE A 62 0.80 -2.14 -0.94
N ASN A 63 0.07 -3.11 -0.38
CA ASN A 63 0.58 -4.47 -0.20
C ASN A 63 0.85 -5.19 -1.53
N ILE A 64 -0.08 -5.14 -2.48
CA ILE A 64 0.11 -5.73 -3.81
C ILE A 64 1.32 -5.10 -4.50
N GLY A 65 1.48 -3.79 -4.40
CA GLY A 65 2.59 -3.07 -5.01
C GLY A 65 3.95 -3.50 -4.48
N TRP A 66 4.18 -3.48 -3.16
CA TRP A 66 5.49 -3.84 -2.62
C TRP A 66 5.77 -5.35 -2.69
N ILE A 67 4.79 -6.21 -2.41
CA ILE A 67 4.95 -7.67 -2.49
C ILE A 67 5.19 -8.09 -3.95
N GLY A 68 4.40 -7.56 -4.89
CA GLY A 68 4.58 -7.83 -6.31
C GLY A 68 5.95 -7.38 -6.81
N SER A 69 6.43 -6.21 -6.35
CA SER A 69 7.78 -5.73 -6.67
C SER A 69 8.86 -6.69 -6.17
N LEU A 70 8.74 -7.21 -4.95
CA LEU A 70 9.67 -8.20 -4.42
C LEU A 70 9.65 -9.51 -5.20
N VAL A 71 8.47 -10.02 -5.55
CA VAL A 71 8.35 -11.25 -6.35
C VAL A 71 9.05 -11.11 -7.70
N ILE A 72 8.81 -10.00 -8.41
CA ILE A 72 9.47 -9.74 -9.70
C ILE A 72 10.98 -9.63 -9.52
N TRP A 73 11.42 -8.92 -8.48
CA TRP A 73 12.84 -8.73 -8.19
C TRP A 73 13.55 -10.04 -7.84
N SER A 74 12.93 -10.89 -7.01
CA SER A 74 13.44 -12.22 -6.66
C SER A 74 13.59 -13.11 -7.90
N ILE A 75 12.58 -13.15 -8.76
CA ILE A 75 12.65 -13.92 -10.02
C ILE A 75 13.75 -13.35 -10.95
N ALA A 76 13.90 -12.03 -11.01
CA ALA A 76 14.89 -11.38 -11.87
C ALA A 76 16.34 -11.63 -11.43
N ILE A 77 16.60 -11.74 -10.12
CA ILE A 77 17.93 -12.02 -9.56
C ILE A 77 18.21 -13.54 -9.47
N GLY A 78 17.20 -14.39 -9.68
CA GLY A 78 17.35 -15.85 -9.67
C GLY A 78 17.31 -16.46 -8.26
N ALA A 79 16.54 -15.85 -7.36
CA ALA A 79 16.21 -16.43 -6.06
C ALA A 79 15.07 -17.46 -6.16
#